data_AF-A0A7K0WWX2-F1
#
_entry.id   AF-A0A7K0WWX2-F1
#
_cell.length_a   1.000
_cell.length_b   1.000
_cell.length_c   1.000
_cell.angle_alpha   90.00
_cell.angle_beta   90.00
_cell.angle_gamma   90.00
#
_symmetry.space_group_name_H-M   'P 1'
#
loop_
_entity.id
_entity.type
_entity.pdbx_description
1 polymer ?
#
loop_
_entity_poly.entity_id
_entity_poly.type
_entity_poly.pdbx_seq_one_letter_code
_entity_poly.pdbx_strand_id
1 'polypeptide(L)'
;MSRGRVGLGALGVLLAAYGGWLLLSRQDSAGNLDAVLWLAGGVVVHDLLLAPAVLALCWVGARLLPPLARPAAAAGLVVLGSLTLLAVPFLGGFGRDNAPDNATLLDRDYTAGYLVLVALVLLGVVLPVLVVTVLRRRSGGQG
;
A
#
# COMPACT_ATOMS: atom_id res chain seq x y z
N MET A 1 4.62 27.54 14.42
CA MET A 1 4.12 26.13 14.39
C MET A 1 3.39 25.85 15.69
N SER A 2 2.28 25.10 15.69
CA SER A 2 1.58 24.78 16.95
C SER A 2 2.44 23.85 17.81
N ARG A 3 2.38 24.00 19.15
CA ARG A 3 3.13 23.17 20.10
C ARG A 3 2.90 21.67 19.88
N GLY A 4 1.70 21.28 19.46
CA GLY A 4 1.37 19.90 19.11
C GLY A 4 2.14 19.37 17.90
N ARG A 5 2.35 20.18 16.85
CA ARG A 5 3.15 19.76 15.68
C ARG A 5 4.62 19.57 16.04
N VAL A 6 5.16 20.45 16.87
CA VAL A 6 6.55 20.34 17.36
C VAL A 6 6.71 19.10 18.23
N GLY A 7 5.77 18.85 19.15
CA GLY A 7 5.77 17.66 20.00
C GLY A 7 5.70 16.36 19.21
N LEU A 8 4.80 16.27 18.23
CA LEU A 8 4.70 15.11 17.33
C LEU A 8 5.98 14.92 16.50
N GLY A 9 6.55 16.01 15.98
CA GLY A 9 7.82 15.96 15.24
C GLY A 9 8.96 15.43 16.10
N ALA A 10 9.12 15.96 17.32
CA ALA A 10 10.14 15.51 18.26
C ALA A 10 9.97 14.03 18.64
N LEU A 11 8.74 13.60 18.91
CA LEU A 11 8.44 12.19 19.20
C LEU A 11 8.82 11.28 18.01
N GLY A 12 8.45 11.68 16.79
CA GLY A 12 8.81 10.93 15.58
C GLY A 12 10.32 10.78 15.39
N VAL A 13 11.08 11.86 15.62
CA VAL A 13 12.56 11.81 15.56
C VAL A 13 13.14 10.89 16.63
N LEU A 14 12.64 10.96 17.87
CA LEU A 14 13.10 10.08 18.95
C LEU A 14 12.83 8.60 18.65
N LEU A 15 11.65 8.28 18.11
CA LEU A 15 11.30 6.91 17.73
C LEU A 15 12.17 6.40 16.57
N ALA A 16 12.42 7.24 15.56
CA ALA A 16 13.29 6.87 14.44
C ALA A 16 14.74 6.64 14.92
N ALA A 17 15.26 7.50 15.80
CA ALA A 17 16.59 7.33 16.39
C ALA A 17 16.69 6.04 17.22
N TYR A 18 15.66 5.74 18.02
CA TYR A 18 15.61 4.51 18.81
C TYR A 18 15.55 3.26 17.92
N GLY A 19 14.74 3.28 16.85
CA GLY A 19 14.67 2.21 15.86
C GLY A 19 16.00 2.01 15.13
N GLY A 20 16.67 3.10 14.72
CA GLY A 20 17.99 3.05 14.11
C GLY A 20 19.06 2.49 15.05
N TRP A 21 19.03 2.88 16.33
CA TRP A 21 19.90 2.30 17.35
C TRP A 21 19.66 0.79 17.54
N LEU A 22 18.40 0.35 17.59
CA LEU A 22 18.05 -1.07 17.66
C LEU A 22 18.55 -1.84 16.44
N LEU A 23 18.37 -1.30 15.23
CA LEU A 23 18.85 -1.92 13.99
C LEU A 23 20.35 -2.17 14.06
N LEU A 24 21.13 -1.15 14.41
CA LEU A 24 22.59 -1.21 14.46
C LEU A 24 23.14 -2.01 15.65
N SER A 25 22.42 -2.06 16.77
CA SER A 25 22.91 -2.74 18.00
C SER A 25 22.47 -4.20 18.12
N ARG A 26 21.45 -4.64 17.37
CA ARG A 26 20.89 -5.99 17.48
C ARG A 26 21.19 -6.89 16.28
N GLN A 27 21.66 -6.34 15.17
CA GLN A 27 22.01 -7.08 13.95
C GLN A 27 23.52 -7.08 13.74
N ASP A 28 24.04 -8.08 13.04
CA ASP A 28 25.41 -8.09 12.54
C ASP A 28 25.53 -7.24 11.26
N SER A 29 26.73 -7.14 10.70
CA SER A 29 26.98 -6.33 9.50
C SER A 29 26.22 -6.83 8.26
N ALA A 30 26.04 -8.14 8.14
CA ALA A 30 25.26 -8.75 7.06
C ALA A 30 23.77 -8.39 7.15
N GLY A 31 23.14 -8.56 8.32
CA GLY A 31 21.74 -8.21 8.52
C GLY A 31 21.47 -6.71 8.33
N ASN A 32 22.43 -5.85 8.72
CA ASN A 32 22.34 -4.41 8.45
C ASN A 32 22.41 -4.09 6.95
N LEU A 33 23.28 -4.77 6.19
CA LEU A 33 23.34 -4.61 4.74
C LEU A 33 22.04 -5.06 4.07
N ASP A 34 21.48 -6.20 4.48
CA ASP A 34 20.20 -6.68 3.98
C ASP A 34 19.09 -5.68 4.23
N ALA A 35 19.03 -5.08 5.42
CA ALA A 35 18.06 -4.03 5.73
C ALA A 35 18.23 -2.80 4.82
N VAL A 36 19.46 -2.35 4.57
CA VAL A 36 19.74 -1.23 3.65
C VAL A 36 19.34 -1.57 2.22
N LEU A 37 19.67 -2.77 1.74
CA LEU A 37 19.31 -3.24 0.41
C LEU A 37 17.79 -3.35 0.26
N TRP A 38 17.07 -3.78 1.30
CA TRP A 38 15.62 -3.86 1.29
C TRP A 38 14.98 -2.47 1.26
N LEU A 39 15.47 -1.54 2.08
CA LEU A 39 14.99 -0.15 2.09
C LEU A 39 15.24 0.55 0.74
N ALA A 40 16.46 0.44 0.21
CA ALA A 40 16.82 1.03 -1.08
C ALA A 40 16.10 0.35 -2.24
N GLY A 41 16.10 -0.98 -2.27
CA GLY A 41 15.43 -1.79 -3.28
C GLY A 41 13.93 -1.52 -3.33
N GLY A 42 13.28 -1.38 -2.17
CA GLY A 42 11.88 -1.01 -2.07
C GLY A 42 11.57 0.34 -2.73
N VAL A 43 12.39 1.37 -2.46
CA VAL A 43 12.23 2.70 -3.11
C VAL A 43 12.44 2.60 -4.61
N VAL A 44 13.49 1.92 -5.06
CA VAL A 44 13.80 1.76 -6.49
C VAL A 44 12.65 1.03 -7.22
N VAL A 45 12.17 -0.08 -6.67
CA VAL A 45 11.04 -0.82 -7.24
C VAL A 45 9.76 0.02 -7.24
N HIS A 46 9.52 0.78 -6.16
CA HIS A 46 8.36 1.66 -6.08
C HIS A 46 8.38 2.74 -7.16
N ASP A 47 9.47 3.49 -7.27
CA ASP A 47 9.57 4.65 -8.15
C ASP A 47 9.71 4.27 -9.62
N LEU A 48 10.37 3.14 -9.92
CA LEU A 48 10.64 2.73 -11.30
C LEU A 48 9.60 1.77 -11.87
N LEU A 49 8.90 0.99 -11.03
CA LEU A 49 7.93 0.00 -11.50
C LEU A 49 6.53 0.34 -11.04
N LEU A 50 6.32 0.56 -9.74
CA LEU A 50 4.98 0.73 -9.20
C LEU A 50 4.33 2.05 -9.65
N ALA A 51 5.00 3.17 -9.41
CA ALA A 51 4.47 4.48 -9.77
C ALA A 51 4.19 4.59 -11.29
N PRO A 52 5.10 4.18 -12.20
CA PRO A 52 4.82 4.18 -13.63
C PRO A 52 3.67 3.25 -14.04
N ALA A 53 3.57 2.05 -13.46
CA ALA A 53 2.48 1.13 -13.75
C ALA A 53 1.12 1.71 -13.33
N VAL A 54 1.04 2.32 -12.15
CA VAL A 54 -0.19 2.98 -11.67
C VAL A 54 -0.56 4.15 -12.56
N LEU A 55 0.41 4.98 -12.97
CA LEU A 55 0.17 6.09 -13.90
C LEU A 55 -0.33 5.58 -15.26
N ALA A 56 0.27 4.52 -15.79
CA ALA A 56 -0.15 3.91 -17.05
C ALA A 56 -1.59 3.37 -16.96
N LEU A 57 -1.92 2.67 -15.87
CA LEU A 57 -3.28 2.16 -15.64
C LEU A 57 -4.31 3.28 -15.44
N CYS A 58 -3.95 4.35 -14.72
CA CYS A 58 -4.78 5.56 -14.62
C CYS A 58 -4.99 6.21 -16.00
N TRP A 59 -3.95 6.28 -16.82
CA TRP A 59 -4.03 6.84 -18.17
C TRP A 59 -4.91 5.99 -19.11
N VAL A 60 -4.76 4.67 -19.07
CA VAL A 60 -5.63 3.73 -19.80
C VAL A 60 -7.08 3.88 -19.30
N GLY A 61 -7.29 3.90 -17.98
CA GLY A 61 -8.59 4.11 -17.36
C GLY A 61 -9.22 5.45 -17.76
N ALA A 62 -8.43 6.52 -17.90
CA ALA A 62 -8.91 7.81 -18.35
C ALA A 62 -9.43 7.78 -19.80
N ARG A 63 -8.94 6.87 -20.64
CA ARG A 63 -9.41 6.68 -22.02
C ARG A 63 -10.58 5.72 -22.15
N LEU A 64 -10.57 4.63 -21.37
CA LEU A 64 -11.56 3.56 -21.50
C LEU A 64 -12.79 3.75 -20.63
N LEU A 65 -12.67 4.43 -19.48
CA LEU A 65 -13.76 4.55 -18.52
C LEU A 65 -14.62 5.79 -18.76
N PRO A 66 -15.94 5.67 -18.55
CA PRO A 66 -16.84 6.82 -18.50
C PRO A 66 -16.36 7.84 -17.47
N PRO A 67 -16.54 9.16 -17.69
CA PRO A 67 -16.10 10.21 -16.76
C PRO A 67 -16.59 10.03 -15.31
N LEU A 68 -17.72 9.36 -15.12
CA LEU A 68 -18.31 9.01 -13.82
C LEU A 68 -17.50 7.96 -13.05
N ALA A 69 -16.85 7.02 -13.74
CA ALA A 69 -16.15 5.91 -13.11
C ALA A 69 -14.66 6.21 -12.82
N ARG A 70 -14.08 7.22 -13.49
CA ARG A 70 -12.64 7.53 -13.39
C ARG A 70 -12.15 7.79 -11.95
N PRO A 71 -12.82 8.61 -11.11
CA PRO A 71 -12.33 8.87 -9.76
C PRO A 71 -12.35 7.62 -8.87
N ALA A 72 -13.41 6.82 -8.97
CA ALA A 72 -13.56 5.58 -8.21
C ALA A 72 -12.54 4.53 -8.64
N ALA A 73 -12.30 4.41 -9.95
CA ALA A 73 -11.27 3.51 -10.48
C ALA A 73 -9.87 3.93 -10.06
N ALA A 74 -9.54 5.23 -10.08
CA ALA A 74 -8.24 5.72 -9.62
C ALA A 74 -8.05 5.47 -8.12
N ALA A 75 -9.03 5.80 -7.28
CA ALA A 75 -8.98 5.55 -5.85
C ALA A 75 -8.85 4.05 -5.53
N GLY A 76 -9.64 3.21 -6.22
CA GLY A 76 -9.58 1.76 -6.11
C GLY A 76 -8.23 1.21 -6.51
N LEU A 77 -7.68 1.65 -7.64
CA LEU A 77 -6.37 1.22 -8.12
C LEU A 77 -5.25 1.58 -7.15
N VAL A 78 -5.24 2.80 -6.62
CA VAL A 78 -4.21 3.23 -5.67
C VAL A 78 -4.25 2.39 -4.40
N VAL A 79 -5.44 2.20 -3.82
CA VAL A 79 -5.58 1.45 -2.56
C VAL A 79 -5.40 -0.04 -2.79
N LEU A 80 -6.23 -0.63 -3.66
CA LEU A 80 -6.22 -2.07 -3.89
C LEU A 80 -4.93 -2.51 -4.56
N GLY A 81 -4.44 -1.79 -5.57
CA GLY A 81 -3.20 -2.14 -6.27
C GLY A 81 -1.98 -2.15 -5.34
N SER A 82 -1.86 -1.17 -4.45
CA SER A 82 -0.79 -1.15 -3.44
C SER A 82 -0.90 -2.34 -2.48
N LEU A 83 -2.11 -2.64 -2.01
CA LEU A 83 -2.37 -3.78 -1.13
C LEU A 83 -2.15 -5.13 -1.82
N THR A 84 -2.47 -5.24 -3.11
CA THR A 84 -2.21 -6.43 -3.93
C THR A 84 -0.72 -6.71 -3.99
N LEU A 85 0.10 -5.69 -4.25
CA LEU A 85 1.56 -5.86 -4.33
C LEU A 85 2.15 -6.28 -2.99
N LEU A 86 1.66 -5.71 -1.90
CA LEU A 86 2.00 -6.18 -0.56
C LEU A 86 1.56 -7.64 -0.33
N ALA A 87 0.41 -8.04 -0.88
CA ALA A 87 -0.13 -9.39 -0.74
C ALA A 87 0.59 -10.45 -1.59
N VAL A 88 1.27 -10.05 -2.68
CA VAL A 88 1.97 -10.97 -3.61
C VAL A 88 2.83 -12.02 -2.88
N PRO A 89 3.74 -11.67 -1.95
CA PRO A 89 4.55 -12.68 -1.28
C PRO A 89 3.74 -13.67 -0.43
N PHE A 90 2.66 -13.22 0.18
CA PHE A 90 1.82 -14.08 1.00
C PHE A 90 0.97 -15.03 0.16
N LEU A 91 0.38 -14.51 -0.94
CA LEU A 91 -0.39 -15.31 -1.90
C LEU A 91 0.50 -16.31 -2.63
N GLY A 92 1.74 -15.92 -2.96
CA GLY A 92 2.73 -16.76 -3.61
C GLY A 92 3.41 -17.77 -2.68
N GLY A 93 3.22 -17.67 -1.36
CA GLY A 93 3.91 -18.53 -0.41
C GLY A 93 5.41 -18.26 -0.31
N PHE A 94 5.89 -17.11 -0.79
CA PHE A 94 7.32 -16.80 -0.85
C PHE A 94 7.90 -16.74 0.56
N GLY A 95 8.98 -17.48 0.78
CA GLY A 95 9.67 -17.57 2.06
C GLY A 95 9.18 -18.69 2.98
N ARG A 96 8.18 -19.48 2.59
CA ARG A 96 7.79 -20.70 3.34
C ARG A 96 8.98 -21.65 3.52
N ASP A 97 9.80 -21.80 2.48
CA ASP A 97 10.97 -22.68 2.50
C ASP A 97 12.15 -22.13 3.32
N ASN A 98 12.12 -20.83 3.68
CA ASN A 98 13.21 -20.19 4.42
C ASN A 98 13.17 -20.49 5.93
N ALA A 99 12.09 -21.06 6.45
CA ALA A 99 11.98 -21.45 7.85
C ALA A 99 11.18 -22.77 8.01
N PRO A 100 11.78 -23.91 7.61
CA PRO A 100 11.09 -25.20 7.58
C PRO A 100 10.59 -25.67 8.95
N ASP A 101 11.24 -25.21 10.03
CA ASP A 101 10.87 -25.58 11.40
C ASP A 101 9.74 -24.71 11.98
N ASN A 102 9.29 -23.67 11.28
CA ASN A 102 8.21 -22.80 11.73
C ASN A 102 6.89 -23.16 11.05
N ALA A 103 6.17 -24.10 11.66
CA ALA A 103 4.86 -24.57 11.17
C ALA A 103 3.77 -23.47 11.11
N THR A 104 3.95 -22.34 11.80
CA THR A 104 3.01 -21.20 11.76
C THR A 104 3.34 -20.18 10.67
N LEU A 105 4.45 -20.38 9.94
CA LEU A 105 4.84 -19.48 8.87
C LEU A 105 3.95 -19.69 7.64
N LEU A 106 3.21 -18.65 7.27
CA LEU A 106 2.31 -18.65 6.12
C LEU A 106 1.30 -19.83 6.14
N ASP A 107 0.74 -20.12 7.32
CA ASP A 107 -0.21 -21.22 7.57
C ASP A 107 -1.68 -20.84 7.28
N ARG A 108 -1.97 -19.54 7.19
CA ARG A 108 -3.33 -19.02 6.96
C ARG A 108 -3.76 -19.09 5.50
N ASP A 109 -5.07 -19.16 5.26
CA ASP A 109 -5.66 -18.94 3.94
C ASP A 109 -5.57 -17.44 3.54
N TYR A 110 -4.42 -17.08 2.97
CA TYR A 110 -4.18 -15.73 2.47
C TYR A 110 -5.04 -15.38 1.26
N THR A 111 -5.53 -16.37 0.51
CA THR A 111 -6.43 -16.13 -0.62
C THR A 111 -7.77 -15.63 -0.11
N ALA A 112 -8.37 -16.33 0.87
CA ALA A 112 -9.60 -15.89 1.51
C ALA A 112 -9.43 -14.52 2.18
N GLY A 113 -8.35 -14.33 2.94
CA GLY A 113 -8.04 -13.04 3.58
C GLY A 113 -7.90 -11.90 2.57
N TYR A 114 -7.25 -12.14 1.44
CA TYR A 114 -7.09 -11.16 0.38
C TYR A 114 -8.41 -10.85 -0.33
N LEU A 115 -9.26 -11.84 -0.58
CA LEU A 115 -10.59 -11.61 -1.16
C LEU A 115 -11.49 -10.78 -0.23
N VAL A 116 -11.41 -11.03 1.08
CA VAL A 116 -12.07 -10.17 2.08
C VAL A 116 -11.53 -8.74 2.02
N LEU A 117 -10.21 -8.58 1.91
CA LEU A 117 -9.59 -7.26 1.75
C LEU A 117 -10.07 -6.54 0.48
N VAL A 118 -10.13 -7.24 -0.65
CA VAL A 118 -10.68 -6.73 -1.92
C VAL A 118 -12.11 -6.24 -1.70
N ALA A 119 -12.97 -7.06 -1.08
CA ALA A 119 -14.36 -6.68 -0.80
C ALA A 119 -14.44 -5.43 0.09
N LEU A 120 -13.62 -5.35 1.13
CA LEU A 120 -13.55 -4.17 2.01
C LEU A 120 -13.12 -2.91 1.26
N VAL A 121 -12.14 -2.99 0.35
CA VAL A 121 -11.72 -1.83 -0.44
C VAL A 121 -12.79 -1.41 -1.45
N LEU A 122 -13.46 -2.38 -2.08
CA LEU A 122 -14.58 -2.08 -2.98
C LEU A 122 -15.71 -1.36 -2.25
N LEU A 123 -16.07 -1.81 -1.05
CA LEU A 123 -17.16 -1.25 -0.26
C LEU A 123 -16.78 0.04 0.48
N GLY A 124 -15.54 0.16 0.96
CA GLY A 124 -15.08 1.28 1.79
C GLY A 124 -14.45 2.43 1.01
N VAL A 125 -13.97 2.18 -0.21
CA VAL A 125 -13.29 3.18 -1.03
C VAL A 125 -14.00 3.37 -2.37
N VAL A 126 -14.10 2.31 -3.17
CA VAL A 126 -14.57 2.43 -4.56
C VAL A 126 -16.04 2.87 -4.63
N LEU A 127 -16.91 2.16 -3.91
CA LEU A 127 -18.34 2.43 -3.91
C LEU A 127 -18.67 3.84 -3.37
N PRO A 128 -18.14 4.30 -2.22
CA PRO A 128 -18.38 5.67 -1.74
C PRO A 128 -17.92 6.75 -2.72
N VAL A 129 -16.73 6.60 -3.31
CA VAL A 129 -16.20 7.56 -4.29
C VAL A 129 -17.10 7.61 -5.52
N LEU A 130 -17.56 6.44 -6.01
CA LEU A 130 -18.49 6.37 -7.14
C LEU A 130 -19.82 7.05 -6.81
N VAL A 131 -20.42 6.74 -5.66
CA VAL A 131 -21.69 7.31 -5.20
C VAL A 131 -21.58 8.83 -5.10
N VAL A 132 -20.56 9.37 -4.44
CA VAL A 132 -20.35 10.82 -4.32
C VAL A 132 -20.18 11.47 -5.69
N THR A 133 -19.45 10.82 -6.60
CA THR A 133 -19.24 11.33 -7.97
C THR A 133 -20.56 11.40 -8.75
N VAL A 134 -21.40 10.36 -8.65
CA VAL A 134 -22.73 10.32 -9.28
C VAL A 134 -23.66 11.38 -8.70
N LEU A 135 -23.72 11.49 -7.37
CA LEU A 135 -24.60 12.45 -6.69
C LEU A 135 -24.24 13.90 -7.04
N ARG A 136 -22.95 14.26 -7.04
CA ARG A 136 -22.48 15.61 -7.38
C ARG A 136 -22.84 16.03 -8.81
N ARG A 137 -22.79 15.10 -9.77
CA ARG A 137 -23.19 15.40 -11.15
C ARG A 137 -24.69 15.68 -11.29
N ARG A 138 -25.53 14.99 -10.52
CA ARG A 138 -27.00 15.20 -10.55
C ARG A 138 -27.39 16.58 -10.01
N SER A 139 -26.65 17.10 -9.04
CA SER A 139 -26.88 18.44 -8.48
C SER A 139 -26.41 19.57 -9.40
N GLY A 140 -25.35 19.35 -10.18
CA GLY A 140 -24.81 20.36 -11.11
C GLY A 140 -25.51 20.47 -12.46
N GLY A 141 -26.45 19.57 -12.78
CA GLY A 141 -27.22 19.60 -14.04
C GLY A 141 -28.60 20.29 -13.93
N GLN A 142 -28.91 20.92 -12.80
CA GLN A 142 -30.20 21.58 -12.53
C GLN A 142 -30.11 23.12 -12.46
N GLY A 143 -29.00 23.72 -12.94
CA GLY A 143 -28.83 25.16 -13.08
C GLY A 143 -28.35 25.50 -14.48
#